data_AF-A0A9C9GNL0-F1
#
_entry.id   AF-A0A9C9GNL0-F1
#
_cell.length_a   1.000
_cell.length_b   1.000
_cell.length_c   1.000
_cell.angle_alpha   90.00
_cell.angle_beta   90.00
_cell.angle_gamma   90.00
#
_symmetry.space_group_name_H-M   'P 1'
#
loop_
_entity.id
_entity.type
_entity.pdbx_description
1 polymer ?
#
loop_
_entity_poly.entity_id
_entity_poly.type
_entity_poly.pdbx_seq_one_letter_code
_entity_poly.pdbx_strand_id
1 'polypeptide(L)'
;MKKIKISGVFCAMFFVLMACSEEKSDEERILEDIDSTSVHLTVGLKVIVSNPENDPDIVAAQETIQKILKASPEQNGTDGLSLSEMGQLAKIAYQAKSLGEKEVALGKSSDFRFLTILGRLGENTSKPAFNVEQDHAMTLAGMYLLKIYPAIPLPITKKTLLYEAWMSGNAEVDNEFVNGLLLSSQIATFAKNDYCDFAWKKTEAMRKIKIKKINTEAIKENFQSSAALGRIAAHAPQLVGPLTAIILAPTILEMTPGTLKIIAHVEVAGCFDRKGNVNKALTQYEYAIETMGDMGVPENELAIFKAFISYKKKDFDEARKHLKNAAKSELLDKRSKQDLIELAENIESPDDSMIDEYLSSTRLTIAFGEIINQRLIDEGVYDNIKDMAQLKRVEEVLGALMAVDADNVLDMGKGLLDKIN
;
A
#
# COMPACT_ATOMS: atom_id res chain seq x y z
N MET A 1 -17.77 19.85 -73.77
CA MET A 1 -16.66 20.36 -72.93
C MET A 1 -17.13 20.26 -71.48
N LYS A 2 -16.51 19.65 -70.48
CA LYS A 2 -15.27 18.88 -70.27
C LYS A 2 -15.64 17.84 -69.18
N LYS A 3 -15.42 16.54 -69.43
CA LYS A 3 -15.47 15.49 -68.39
C LYS A 3 -14.21 15.61 -67.54
N ILE A 4 -14.33 15.85 -66.24
CA ILE A 4 -13.21 15.76 -65.30
C ILE A 4 -13.25 14.36 -64.69
N LYS A 5 -12.31 13.52 -65.11
CA LYS A 5 -11.91 12.30 -64.40
C LYS A 5 -11.04 12.75 -63.22
N ILE A 6 -11.46 12.46 -61.99
CA ILE A 6 -10.53 12.45 -60.85
C ILE A 6 -10.19 10.98 -60.63
N SER A 7 -8.99 10.63 -61.08
CA SER A 7 -8.34 9.35 -60.83
C SER A 7 -8.14 9.17 -59.33
N GLY A 8 -8.54 8.01 -58.82
CA GLY A 8 -8.09 7.55 -57.52
C GLY A 8 -6.61 7.22 -57.57
N VAL A 9 -5.86 7.72 -56.60
CA VAL A 9 -4.67 7.13 -55.98
C VAL A 9 -4.43 7.94 -54.69
N PHE A 10 -5.07 7.60 -53.57
CA PHE A 10 -4.70 8.11 -52.24
C PHE A 10 -5.32 7.21 -51.15
N CYS A 11 -5.01 5.91 -51.16
CA CYS A 11 -5.48 4.98 -50.12
C CYS A 11 -4.48 3.84 -49.83
N ALA A 12 -3.18 4.09 -49.94
CA ALA A 12 -2.18 3.03 -49.77
C ALA A 12 -0.84 3.50 -49.17
N MET A 13 -0.84 4.49 -48.27
CA MET A 13 0.40 4.96 -47.61
C MET A 13 0.20 5.38 -46.14
N PHE A 14 -0.71 4.72 -45.42
CA PHE A 14 -0.88 4.90 -43.96
C PHE A 14 -0.95 3.58 -43.19
N PHE A 15 -0.40 2.50 -43.75
CA PHE A 15 -0.47 1.14 -43.18
C PHE A 15 0.90 0.55 -42.77
N VAL A 16 1.99 1.34 -42.73
CA VAL A 16 3.36 0.81 -42.52
C VAL A 16 4.01 1.33 -41.22
N LEU A 17 3.28 1.97 -40.30
CA LEU A 17 3.81 2.37 -38.98
C LEU A 17 3.05 1.80 -37.77
N MET A 18 2.17 0.81 -37.97
CA MET A 18 1.86 -0.13 -36.89
C MET A 18 2.87 -1.28 -36.95
N ALA A 19 4.15 -0.95 -36.78
CA ALA A 19 5.09 -1.96 -36.32
C ALA A 19 4.53 -2.46 -34.99
N CYS A 20 4.10 -3.71 -34.95
CA CYS A 20 3.79 -4.43 -33.72
C CYS A 20 5.05 -4.34 -32.84
N SER A 21 5.14 -3.33 -31.98
CA SER A 21 6.09 -3.35 -30.88
C SER A 21 5.76 -4.62 -30.10
N GLU A 22 6.70 -5.54 -30.05
CA GLU A 22 6.58 -6.77 -29.27
C GLU A 22 6.09 -6.39 -27.87
N GLU A 23 4.95 -6.95 -27.45
CA GLU A 23 4.34 -6.61 -26.16
C GLU A 23 5.32 -7.01 -25.07
N LYS A 24 5.87 -6.02 -24.34
CA LYS A 24 6.81 -6.26 -23.25
C LYS A 24 6.23 -7.30 -22.29
N SER A 25 7.05 -8.24 -21.86
CA SER A 25 6.65 -9.18 -20.81
C SER A 25 6.33 -8.43 -19.51
N ASP A 26 5.50 -9.02 -18.65
CA ASP A 26 5.20 -8.43 -17.32
C ASP A 26 6.48 -8.21 -16.50
N GLU A 27 7.47 -9.09 -16.62
CA GLU A 27 8.76 -8.95 -15.94
C GLU A 27 9.54 -7.71 -16.42
N GLU A 28 9.63 -7.50 -17.74
CA GLU A 28 10.29 -6.32 -18.30
C GLU A 28 9.59 -5.02 -17.90
N ARG A 29 8.25 -5.04 -17.84
CA ARG A 29 7.45 -3.90 -17.38
C ARG A 29 7.68 -3.61 -15.90
N ILE A 30 7.79 -4.65 -15.05
CA ILE A 30 8.09 -4.49 -13.63
C ILE A 30 9.46 -3.86 -13.46
N LEU A 31 10.49 -4.33 -14.18
CA LEU A 31 11.84 -3.78 -14.11
C LEU A 31 11.88 -2.29 -14.49
N GLU A 32 11.16 -1.89 -15.53
CA GLU A 32 11.01 -0.48 -15.91
C GLU A 32 10.24 0.34 -14.85
N ASP A 33 9.21 -0.25 -14.24
CA ASP A 33 8.43 0.43 -13.22
C ASP A 33 9.22 0.67 -11.92
N ILE A 34 10.04 -0.31 -11.50
CA ILE A 34 10.82 -0.25 -10.26
C ILE A 34 12.13 0.52 -10.41
N ASP A 35 12.64 0.72 -11.63
CA ASP A 35 13.75 1.64 -11.93
C ASP A 35 13.23 3.09 -11.87
N SER A 36 12.98 3.57 -10.65
CA SER A 36 12.46 4.91 -10.40
C SER A 36 13.10 5.55 -9.18
N THR A 37 13.19 6.88 -9.20
CA THR A 37 13.78 7.65 -8.09
C THR A 37 13.12 7.32 -6.74
N SER A 38 11.81 7.13 -6.68
CA SER A 38 11.11 6.72 -5.46
C SER A 38 11.56 5.38 -4.89
N VAL A 39 11.84 4.41 -5.75
CA VAL A 39 12.33 3.08 -5.34
C VAL A 39 13.79 3.22 -4.92
N HIS A 40 14.63 3.88 -5.71
CA HIS A 40 16.03 4.11 -5.40
C HIS A 40 16.20 4.81 -4.05
N LEU A 41 15.41 5.85 -3.80
CA LEU A 41 15.45 6.56 -2.54
C LEU A 41 15.02 5.66 -1.37
N THR A 42 13.93 4.91 -1.51
CA THR A 42 13.46 4.02 -0.43
C THR A 42 14.44 2.88 -0.14
N VAL A 43 14.93 2.20 -1.18
CA VAL A 43 15.91 1.11 -1.05
C VAL A 43 17.22 1.65 -0.48
N GLY A 44 17.68 2.81 -0.95
CA GLY A 44 18.85 3.48 -0.41
C GLY A 44 18.72 3.86 1.06
N LEU A 45 17.55 4.34 1.50
CA LEU A 45 17.28 4.59 2.91
C LEU A 45 17.31 3.29 3.74
N LYS A 46 16.81 2.16 3.21
CA LYS A 46 16.97 0.85 3.87
C LYS A 46 18.45 0.50 4.03
N VAL A 47 19.27 0.71 2.99
CA VAL A 47 20.73 0.48 3.05
C VAL A 47 21.37 1.40 4.09
N ILE A 48 21.06 2.70 4.11
CA ILE A 48 21.59 3.64 5.10
C ILE A 48 21.19 3.24 6.52
N VAL A 49 19.93 2.89 6.75
CA VAL A 49 19.43 2.52 8.09
C VAL A 49 20.05 1.22 8.58
N SER A 50 20.29 0.26 7.69
CA SER A 50 20.82 -1.06 8.04
C SER A 50 22.35 -1.12 8.09
N ASN A 51 23.05 -0.24 7.36
CA ASN A 51 24.50 -0.17 7.18
C ASN A 51 25.17 -1.57 7.07
N PRO A 52 24.84 -2.36 6.04
CA PRO A 52 25.25 -3.76 5.94
C PRO A 52 26.77 -3.96 5.98
N GLU A 53 27.53 -2.99 5.48
CA GLU A 53 28.98 -3.07 5.30
C GLU A 53 29.77 -2.29 6.38
N ASN A 54 29.08 -1.66 7.35
CA ASN A 54 29.68 -0.73 8.32
C ASN A 54 30.45 0.42 7.66
N ASP A 55 29.92 0.97 6.57
CA ASP A 55 30.51 2.09 5.83
C ASP A 55 30.50 3.37 6.71
N PRO A 56 31.66 4.04 6.92
CA PRO A 56 31.75 5.29 7.68
C PRO A 56 30.86 6.43 7.14
N ASP A 57 30.67 6.52 5.82
CA ASP A 57 29.84 7.56 5.21
C ASP A 57 28.35 7.31 5.51
N ILE A 58 27.95 6.04 5.63
CA ILE A 58 26.60 5.67 6.09
C ILE A 58 26.42 5.98 7.57
N VAL A 59 27.44 5.73 8.41
CA VAL A 59 27.38 6.10 9.84
C VAL A 59 27.16 7.61 10.00
N ALA A 60 27.90 8.43 9.27
CA ALA A 60 27.73 9.89 9.31
C ALA A 60 26.31 10.34 8.86
N ALA A 61 25.74 9.67 7.86
CA ALA A 61 24.36 9.91 7.44
C ALA A 61 23.36 9.53 8.55
N GLN A 62 23.52 8.35 9.17
CA GLN A 62 22.68 7.90 10.29
C GLN A 62 22.73 8.86 11.48
N GLU A 63 23.93 9.31 11.88
CA GLU A 63 24.11 10.28 12.97
C GLU A 63 23.42 11.61 12.66
N THR A 64 23.51 12.06 11.40
CA THR A 64 22.83 13.28 10.94
C THR A 64 21.31 13.14 11.03
N ILE A 65 20.74 12.02 10.55
CA ILE A 65 19.29 11.75 10.67
C ILE A 65 18.87 11.75 12.14
N GLN A 66 19.61 11.05 13.01
CA GLN A 66 19.29 10.98 14.44
C GLN A 66 19.35 12.35 15.12
N LYS A 67 20.33 13.18 14.75
CA LYS A 67 20.44 14.55 15.27
C LYS A 67 19.22 15.39 14.90
N ILE A 68 18.76 15.31 13.65
CA ILE A 68 17.58 16.04 13.15
C ILE A 68 16.29 15.55 13.82
N LEU A 69 16.16 14.24 14.04
CA LEU A 69 15.02 13.63 14.73
C LEU A 69 14.96 14.02 16.22
N LYS A 70 16.12 14.24 16.87
CA LYS A 70 16.20 14.65 18.28
C LYS A 70 16.09 16.15 18.52
N ALA A 71 16.20 16.98 17.47
CA ALA A 71 16.05 18.42 17.58
C ALA A 71 14.60 18.77 17.96
N SER A 72 14.40 19.43 19.10
CA SER A 72 13.08 19.86 19.55
C SER A 72 12.65 21.14 18.83
N PRO A 73 11.38 21.26 18.37
CA PRO A 73 10.83 22.51 17.85
C PRO A 73 10.99 23.68 18.83
N GLU A 74 10.91 23.41 20.14
CA GLU A 74 11.07 24.41 21.20
C GLU A 74 12.48 25.03 21.25
N GLN A 75 13.52 24.32 20.79
CA GLN A 75 14.89 24.84 20.76
C GLN A 75 15.18 25.74 19.55
N ASN A 76 14.40 25.62 18.47
CA ASN A 76 14.67 26.29 17.20
C ASN A 76 13.68 27.44 16.90
N GLY A 77 12.64 27.63 17.71
CA GLY A 77 11.71 28.76 17.58
C GLY A 77 10.83 28.72 16.33
N THR A 78 10.83 27.61 15.59
CA THR A 78 10.02 27.41 14.38
C THR A 78 9.39 26.02 14.38
N ASP A 79 8.10 25.95 14.06
CA ASP A 79 7.42 24.68 13.75
C ASP A 79 7.94 24.16 12.40
N GLY A 80 8.98 23.34 12.41
CA GLY A 80 9.47 22.63 11.21
C GLY A 80 11.00 22.39 11.16
N LEU A 81 11.48 22.00 9.99
CA LEU A 81 12.90 21.82 9.69
C LEU A 81 13.55 23.15 9.33
N SER A 82 14.71 23.45 9.89
CA SER A 82 15.56 24.59 9.50
C SER A 82 16.17 24.37 8.10
N LEU A 83 16.58 25.45 7.42
CA LEU A 83 17.25 25.35 6.12
C LEU A 83 18.50 24.45 6.17
N SER A 84 19.25 24.48 7.26
CA SER A 84 20.43 23.63 7.44
C SER A 84 20.04 22.15 7.52
N GLU A 85 18.96 21.83 8.24
CA GLU A 85 18.45 20.46 8.33
C GLU A 85 17.93 19.99 6.97
N MET A 86 17.19 20.84 6.25
CA MET A 86 16.74 20.54 4.88
C MET A 86 17.91 20.24 3.93
N GLY A 87 18.97 21.06 3.97
CA GLY A 87 20.17 20.85 3.14
C GLY A 87 20.90 19.54 3.49
N GLN A 88 20.95 19.18 4.78
CA GLN A 88 21.51 17.90 5.22
C GLN A 88 20.67 16.71 4.75
N LEU A 89 19.34 16.79 4.87
CA LEU A 89 18.44 15.75 4.38
C LEU A 89 18.52 15.62 2.86
N ALA A 90 18.67 16.72 2.11
CA ALA A 90 18.86 16.67 0.66
C ALA A 90 20.14 15.93 0.26
N LYS A 91 21.25 16.18 0.97
CA LYS A 91 22.50 15.43 0.77
C LYS A 91 22.32 13.93 1.02
N ILE A 92 21.62 13.59 2.10
CA ILE A 92 21.33 12.19 2.47
C ILE A 92 20.42 11.54 1.44
N ALA A 93 19.40 12.24 0.95
CA ALA A 93 18.50 11.73 -0.09
C ALA A 93 19.26 11.45 -1.40
N TYR A 94 20.21 12.30 -1.78
CA TYR A 94 21.06 12.06 -2.96
C TYR A 94 21.96 10.83 -2.77
N GLN A 95 22.58 10.68 -1.60
CA GLN A 95 23.37 9.50 -1.24
C GLN A 95 22.52 8.24 -1.26
N ALA A 96 21.33 8.28 -0.64
CA ALA A 96 20.36 7.20 -0.63
C ALA A 96 19.97 6.81 -2.05
N LYS A 97 19.58 7.77 -2.89
CA LYS A 97 19.25 7.50 -4.30
C LYS A 97 20.36 6.72 -5.01
N SER A 98 21.62 7.15 -4.88
CA SER A 98 22.75 6.45 -5.52
C SER A 98 22.97 5.04 -4.97
N LEU A 99 22.85 4.84 -3.65
CA LEU A 99 22.95 3.52 -3.04
C LEU A 99 21.82 2.60 -3.50
N GLY A 100 20.58 3.09 -3.51
CA GLY A 100 19.43 2.30 -3.93
C GLY A 100 19.37 2.02 -5.42
N GLU A 101 19.86 2.92 -6.28
CA GLU A 101 20.01 2.64 -7.72
C GLU A 101 20.95 1.45 -7.96
N LYS A 102 22.11 1.42 -7.27
CA LYS A 102 23.03 0.28 -7.33
C LYS A 102 22.37 -1.01 -6.86
N GLU A 103 21.65 -0.94 -5.75
CA GLU A 103 20.98 -2.09 -5.15
C GLU A 103 19.85 -2.62 -6.05
N VAL A 104 19.02 -1.73 -6.60
CA VAL A 104 17.92 -2.08 -7.53
C VAL A 104 18.47 -2.69 -8.82
N ALA A 105 19.62 -2.19 -9.33
CA ALA A 105 20.27 -2.75 -10.51
C ALA A 105 20.76 -4.19 -10.32
N LEU A 106 21.05 -4.63 -9.08
CA LEU A 106 21.33 -6.05 -8.80
C LEU A 106 20.08 -6.93 -8.99
N GLY A 107 18.90 -6.35 -8.76
CA GLY A 107 17.62 -7.05 -8.87
C GLY A 107 17.61 -8.34 -8.05
N LYS A 108 17.13 -9.43 -8.65
CA LYS A 108 17.08 -10.76 -8.02
C LYS A 108 18.42 -11.36 -7.61
N SER A 109 19.54 -10.79 -8.05
CA SER A 109 20.88 -11.22 -7.63
C SER A 109 21.34 -10.57 -6.32
N SER A 110 20.63 -9.56 -5.83
CA SER A 110 20.89 -8.95 -4.52
C SER A 110 20.81 -9.98 -3.38
N ASP A 111 21.73 -9.85 -2.42
CA ASP A 111 21.71 -10.59 -1.17
C ASP A 111 21.23 -9.76 0.03
N PHE A 112 20.70 -8.56 -0.22
CA PHE A 112 20.29 -7.59 0.79
C PHE A 112 19.10 -8.11 1.61
N ARG A 113 19.25 -8.08 2.94
CA ARG A 113 18.26 -8.60 3.90
C ARG A 113 18.02 -7.59 5.01
N PHE A 114 17.25 -6.57 4.69
CA PHE A 114 16.99 -5.42 5.55
C PHE A 114 16.57 -5.82 6.99
N LEU A 115 15.54 -6.64 7.15
CA LEU A 115 15.03 -7.01 8.48
C LEU A 115 16.02 -7.92 9.23
N THR A 116 16.68 -8.82 8.50
CA THR A 116 17.69 -9.72 9.06
C THR A 116 18.89 -8.93 9.54
N ILE A 117 19.35 -7.92 8.80
CA ILE A 117 20.44 -7.03 9.22
C ILE A 117 20.03 -6.25 10.47
N LEU A 118 18.83 -5.65 10.47
CA LEU A 118 18.29 -4.96 11.65
C LEU A 118 18.20 -5.88 12.88
N GLY A 119 17.82 -7.14 12.69
CA GLY A 119 17.75 -8.14 13.75
C GLY A 119 19.12 -8.67 14.22
N ARG A 120 20.13 -8.69 13.33
CA ARG A 120 21.46 -9.29 13.56
C ARG A 120 22.52 -8.40 14.18
N LEU A 121 22.29 -7.10 14.29
CA LEU A 121 23.32 -6.16 14.80
C LEU A 121 23.76 -6.43 16.27
N GLY A 122 23.43 -7.59 16.84
CA GLY A 122 23.73 -8.02 18.20
C GLY A 122 23.61 -9.43 18.75
N GLU A 123 23.28 -10.41 17.90
CA GLU A 123 23.46 -11.81 18.24
C GLU A 123 24.36 -12.46 17.18
N ASN A 124 25.38 -13.18 17.63
CA ASN A 124 26.14 -14.13 16.83
C ASN A 124 25.29 -15.37 16.52
N THR A 125 24.11 -15.19 15.90
CA THR A 125 23.35 -16.31 15.37
C THR A 125 23.91 -16.66 14.00
N SER A 126 24.47 -17.87 13.90
CA SER A 126 25.12 -18.37 12.70
C SER A 126 24.18 -18.59 11.51
N LYS A 127 22.85 -18.46 11.69
CA LYS A 127 21.86 -18.58 10.64
C LYS A 127 20.96 -17.35 10.55
N PRO A 128 20.71 -16.82 9.33
CA PRO A 128 19.80 -15.70 9.15
C PRO A 128 18.37 -16.16 9.44
N ALA A 129 17.58 -15.31 10.10
CA ALA A 129 16.18 -15.61 10.41
C ALA A 129 15.33 -15.78 9.14
N PHE A 130 15.69 -15.06 8.06
CA PHE A 130 15.02 -15.11 6.76
C PHE A 130 16.04 -15.27 5.61
N ASN A 131 15.61 -15.98 4.55
CA ASN A 131 16.29 -15.85 3.27
C ASN A 131 15.96 -14.48 2.63
N VAL A 132 16.59 -14.14 1.49
CA VAL A 132 16.39 -12.83 0.82
C VAL A 132 14.91 -12.60 0.47
N GLU A 133 14.28 -13.57 -0.18
CA GLU A 133 12.88 -13.45 -0.62
C GLU A 133 11.93 -13.26 0.58
N GLN A 134 12.13 -14.01 1.66
CA GLN A 134 11.37 -13.88 2.90
C GLN A 134 11.58 -12.52 3.58
N ASP A 135 12.80 -11.98 3.56
CA ASP A 135 13.10 -10.66 4.13
C ASP A 135 12.35 -9.54 3.39
N HIS A 136 12.37 -9.58 2.07
CA HIS A 136 11.58 -8.66 1.22
C HIS A 136 10.08 -8.86 1.40
N ALA A 137 9.60 -10.10 1.54
CA ALA A 137 8.19 -10.38 1.78
C ALA A 137 7.74 -9.76 3.11
N MET A 138 8.51 -9.99 4.18
CA MET A 138 8.23 -9.44 5.51
C MET A 138 8.31 -7.92 5.50
N THR A 139 9.25 -7.34 4.75
CA THR A 139 9.34 -5.89 4.55
C THR A 139 8.07 -5.36 3.88
N LEU A 140 7.60 -6.01 2.81
CA LEU A 140 6.35 -5.66 2.12
C LEU A 140 5.15 -5.67 3.07
N ALA A 141 4.98 -6.75 3.84
CA ALA A 141 3.88 -6.86 4.80
C ALA A 141 3.96 -5.78 5.89
N GLY A 142 5.16 -5.47 6.39
CA GLY A 142 5.39 -4.34 7.31
C GLY A 142 4.99 -3.00 6.70
N MET A 143 5.32 -2.75 5.43
CA MET A 143 4.91 -1.54 4.72
C MET A 143 3.38 -1.44 4.57
N TYR A 144 2.69 -2.55 4.31
CA TYR A 144 1.23 -2.57 4.25
C TYR A 144 0.56 -2.32 5.61
N LEU A 145 1.10 -2.92 6.68
CA LEU A 145 0.65 -2.66 8.05
C LEU A 145 0.71 -1.16 8.37
N LEU A 146 1.83 -0.52 8.03
CA LEU A 146 2.01 0.91 8.25
C LEU A 146 1.07 1.74 7.37
N LYS A 147 0.79 1.30 6.13
CA LYS A 147 -0.11 1.99 5.19
C LYS A 147 -1.59 1.89 5.56
N ILE A 148 -2.02 0.80 6.18
CA ILE A 148 -3.38 0.67 6.75
C ILE A 148 -3.57 1.66 7.92
N TYR A 149 -2.48 2.14 8.51
CA TYR A 149 -2.51 3.05 9.64
C TYR A 149 -2.46 4.53 9.19
N PRO A 150 -3.59 5.24 9.04
CA PRO A 150 -3.64 6.61 8.52
C PRO A 150 -2.82 7.65 9.30
N ALA A 151 -2.45 7.39 10.56
CA ALA A 151 -1.67 8.35 11.35
C ALA A 151 -0.17 8.36 10.99
N ILE A 152 0.32 7.40 10.20
CA ILE A 152 1.71 7.44 9.72
C ILE A 152 1.70 7.61 8.20
N PRO A 153 1.78 8.85 7.70
CA PRO A 153 1.97 9.09 6.27
C PRO A 153 3.41 8.75 5.90
N LEU A 154 3.71 7.45 5.83
CA LEU A 154 4.95 6.99 5.25
C LEU A 154 4.86 7.17 3.73
N PRO A 155 5.91 7.71 3.09
CA PRO A 155 5.94 7.95 1.65
C PRO A 155 6.18 6.64 0.87
N ILE A 156 5.34 5.63 1.10
CA ILE A 156 5.39 4.31 0.48
C ILE A 156 4.58 4.35 -0.81
N THR A 157 5.30 4.50 -1.92
CA THR A 157 4.72 4.55 -3.26
C THR A 157 4.28 3.15 -3.75
N LYS A 158 3.41 3.10 -4.76
CA LYS A 158 3.02 1.82 -5.38
C LYS A 158 4.20 1.09 -6.05
N LYS A 159 5.21 1.84 -6.51
CA LYS A 159 6.45 1.31 -7.11
C LYS A 159 7.40 0.74 -6.06
N THR A 160 7.51 1.40 -4.90
CA THR A 160 8.23 0.87 -3.74
C THR A 160 7.64 -0.47 -3.30
N LEU A 161 6.31 -0.55 -3.17
CA LEU A 161 5.65 -1.82 -2.87
C LEU A 161 5.92 -2.85 -3.98
N LEU A 162 5.86 -2.44 -5.26
CA LEU A 162 6.13 -3.33 -6.39
C LEU A 162 7.53 -3.93 -6.34
N TYR A 163 8.54 -3.14 -5.98
CA TYR A 163 9.91 -3.63 -5.78
C TYR A 163 9.97 -4.74 -4.73
N GLU A 164 9.40 -4.52 -3.54
CA GLU A 164 9.41 -5.53 -2.46
C GLU A 164 8.57 -6.77 -2.83
N ALA A 165 7.44 -6.58 -3.53
CA ALA A 165 6.60 -7.67 -4.03
C ALA A 165 7.29 -8.49 -5.13
N TRP A 166 8.03 -7.83 -6.02
CA TRP A 166 8.83 -8.50 -7.03
C TRP A 166 9.98 -9.26 -6.38
N MET A 167 10.80 -8.61 -5.55
CA MET A 167 11.94 -9.21 -4.86
C MET A 167 11.55 -10.41 -4.00
N SER A 168 10.38 -10.39 -3.36
CA SER A 168 9.87 -11.50 -2.55
C SER A 168 9.48 -12.75 -3.34
N GLY A 169 9.33 -12.68 -4.66
CA GLY A 169 9.14 -13.87 -5.51
C GLY A 169 8.01 -14.79 -5.03
N ASN A 170 8.37 -16.05 -4.72
CA ASN A 170 7.46 -17.05 -4.17
C ASN A 170 7.76 -17.36 -2.70
N ALA A 171 8.26 -16.38 -1.93
CA ALA A 171 8.49 -16.53 -0.51
C ALA A 171 7.25 -17.06 0.21
N GLU A 172 7.47 -18.10 1.00
CA GLU A 172 6.50 -18.64 1.94
C GLU A 172 7.15 -18.70 3.33
N VAL A 173 6.32 -18.59 4.36
CA VAL A 173 6.71 -18.77 5.75
C VAL A 173 5.77 -19.77 6.42
N ASP A 174 6.30 -20.57 7.34
CA ASP A 174 5.54 -21.66 7.98
C ASP A 174 4.35 -21.16 8.80
N ASN A 175 4.40 -19.91 9.28
CA ASN A 175 3.32 -19.32 10.04
C ASN A 175 2.18 -18.88 9.10
N GLU A 176 1.04 -19.57 9.15
CA GLU A 176 -0.14 -19.30 8.30
C GLU A 176 -0.62 -17.84 8.36
N PHE A 177 -0.60 -17.22 9.55
CA PHE A 177 -1.01 -15.82 9.72
C PHE A 177 -0.07 -14.90 8.95
N VAL A 178 1.23 -15.03 9.19
CA VAL A 178 2.24 -14.21 8.50
C VAL A 178 2.20 -14.48 7.00
N ASN A 179 2.13 -15.73 6.57
CA ASN A 179 2.02 -16.10 5.16
C ASN A 179 0.77 -15.50 4.49
N GLY A 180 -0.35 -15.43 5.23
CA GLY A 180 -1.56 -14.75 4.79
C GLY A 180 -1.34 -13.25 4.56
N LEU A 181 -0.62 -12.57 5.46
CA LEU A 181 -0.25 -11.16 5.28
C LEU A 181 0.66 -10.97 4.06
N LEU A 182 1.68 -11.83 3.90
CA LEU A 182 2.63 -11.79 2.79
C LEU A 182 1.91 -11.91 1.44
N LEU A 183 1.13 -12.99 1.27
CA LEU A 183 0.42 -13.26 0.03
C LEU A 183 -0.60 -12.15 -0.29
N SER A 184 -1.37 -11.69 0.69
CA SER A 184 -2.33 -10.60 0.49
C SER A 184 -1.64 -9.31 0.04
N SER A 185 -0.51 -8.98 0.67
CA SER A 185 0.29 -7.78 0.33
C SER A 185 0.88 -7.87 -1.08
N GLN A 186 1.39 -9.06 -1.49
CA GLN A 186 1.85 -9.29 -2.86
C GLN A 186 0.71 -9.11 -3.86
N ILE A 187 -0.43 -9.78 -3.64
CA ILE A 187 -1.60 -9.73 -4.54
C ILE A 187 -2.08 -8.30 -4.72
N ALA A 188 -2.30 -7.58 -3.61
CA ALA A 188 -2.73 -6.18 -3.64
C ALA A 188 -1.74 -5.31 -4.43
N THR A 189 -0.44 -5.53 -4.24
CA THR A 189 0.61 -4.77 -4.93
C THR A 189 0.62 -4.99 -6.43
N PHE A 190 0.59 -6.25 -6.87
CA PHE A 190 0.57 -6.56 -8.30
C PHE A 190 -0.70 -6.03 -8.96
N ALA A 191 -1.86 -6.19 -8.31
CA ALA A 191 -3.12 -5.70 -8.83
C ALA A 191 -3.17 -4.16 -8.94
N LYS A 192 -2.62 -3.45 -7.93
CA LYS A 192 -2.53 -1.98 -7.93
C LYS A 192 -1.61 -1.41 -9.01
N ASN A 193 -0.69 -2.23 -9.51
CA ASN A 193 0.21 -1.90 -10.63
C ASN A 193 -0.23 -2.57 -11.95
N ASP A 194 -1.52 -2.94 -12.06
CA ASP A 194 -2.15 -3.46 -13.29
C ASP A 194 -1.65 -4.84 -13.79
N TYR A 195 -0.93 -5.59 -12.94
CA TYR A 195 -0.50 -6.97 -13.18
C TYR A 195 -1.59 -7.98 -12.75
N CYS A 196 -2.80 -7.82 -13.33
CA CYS A 196 -4.01 -8.52 -12.85
C CYS A 196 -3.90 -10.04 -12.86
N ASP A 197 -3.29 -10.65 -13.88
CA ASP A 197 -3.20 -12.11 -13.98
C ASP A 197 -2.18 -12.70 -13.00
N PHE A 198 -1.11 -11.95 -12.71
CA PHE A 198 -0.15 -12.33 -11.67
C PHE A 198 -0.81 -12.32 -10.29
N ALA A 199 -1.53 -11.25 -9.99
CA ALA A 199 -2.29 -11.12 -8.75
C ALA A 199 -3.38 -12.22 -8.65
N TRP A 200 -4.16 -12.43 -9.71
CA TRP A 200 -5.23 -13.44 -9.78
C TRP A 200 -4.73 -14.84 -9.44
N LYS A 201 -3.62 -15.29 -10.06
CA LYS A 201 -3.08 -16.64 -9.85
C LYS A 201 -2.78 -16.94 -8.37
N LYS A 202 -2.39 -15.92 -7.60
CA LYS A 202 -2.08 -16.06 -6.17
C LYS A 202 -3.33 -16.01 -5.27
N THR A 203 -4.48 -15.53 -5.76
CA THR A 203 -5.71 -15.42 -4.95
C THR A 203 -6.22 -16.77 -4.42
N GLU A 204 -6.08 -17.84 -5.21
CA GLU A 204 -6.46 -19.20 -4.80
C GLU A 204 -5.68 -19.68 -3.56
N ALA A 205 -4.37 -19.41 -3.50
CA ALA A 205 -3.54 -19.77 -2.34
C ALA A 205 -3.93 -18.95 -1.10
N MET A 206 -4.15 -17.64 -1.28
CA MET A 206 -4.58 -16.73 -0.21
C MET A 206 -5.94 -17.15 0.39
N ARG A 207 -6.88 -17.61 -0.43
CA ARG A 207 -8.20 -18.07 0.02
C ARG A 207 -8.14 -19.31 0.91
N LYS A 208 -7.19 -20.22 0.67
CA LYS A 208 -7.03 -21.46 1.46
C LYS A 208 -6.52 -21.20 2.88
N ILE A 209 -5.90 -20.05 3.13
CA ILE A 209 -5.40 -19.67 4.46
C ILE A 209 -6.59 -19.29 5.33
N LYS A 210 -6.88 -20.05 6.39
CA LYS A 210 -7.95 -19.67 7.32
C LYS A 210 -7.44 -18.65 8.33
N ILE A 211 -8.17 -17.56 8.52
CA ILE A 211 -7.86 -16.59 9.57
C ILE A 211 -8.29 -17.24 10.89
N LYS A 212 -7.34 -17.83 11.60
CA LYS A 212 -7.58 -18.35 12.95
C LYS A 212 -7.46 -17.21 13.94
N LYS A 213 -8.20 -17.30 15.06
CA LYS A 213 -8.02 -16.38 16.18
C LYS A 213 -6.56 -16.44 16.64
N ILE A 214 -5.95 -15.28 16.75
CA ILE A 214 -4.54 -15.13 17.08
C ILE A 214 -4.41 -15.09 18.59
N ASN A 215 -3.37 -15.73 19.12
CA ASN A 215 -2.98 -15.53 20.51
C ASN A 215 -2.18 -14.22 20.59
N THR A 216 -2.88 -13.11 20.77
CA THR A 216 -2.29 -11.76 20.85
C THR A 216 -1.25 -11.64 21.96
N GLU A 217 -1.42 -12.38 23.07
CA GLU A 217 -0.47 -12.37 24.16
C GLU A 217 0.83 -13.09 23.83
N ALA A 218 0.75 -14.22 23.13
CA ALA A 218 1.95 -14.88 22.61
C ALA A 218 2.70 -13.99 21.61
N ILE A 219 1.99 -13.24 20.76
CA ILE A 219 2.64 -12.27 19.85
C ILE A 219 3.29 -11.14 20.65
N LYS A 220 2.59 -10.59 21.64
CA LYS A 220 3.09 -9.52 22.50
C LYS A 220 4.34 -9.95 23.25
N GLU A 221 4.34 -11.12 23.89
CA GLU A 221 5.50 -11.67 24.59
C GLU A 221 6.69 -11.90 23.65
N ASN A 222 6.45 -12.51 22.48
CA ASN A 222 7.49 -12.73 21.47
C ASN A 222 8.06 -11.43 20.89
N PHE A 223 7.21 -10.43 20.67
CA PHE A 223 7.64 -9.13 20.17
C PHE A 223 8.43 -8.38 21.24
N GLN A 224 7.92 -8.27 22.47
CA GLN A 224 8.57 -7.59 23.59
C GLN A 224 9.93 -8.22 23.95
N SER A 225 10.06 -9.53 23.78
CA SER A 225 11.34 -10.24 23.96
C SER A 225 12.25 -10.22 22.73
N SER A 226 11.81 -9.63 21.62
CA SER A 226 12.61 -9.60 20.39
C SER A 226 13.81 -8.66 20.50
N ALA A 227 14.96 -9.14 20.04
CA ALA A 227 16.18 -8.33 19.90
C ALA A 227 15.97 -7.09 19.02
N ALA A 228 15.02 -7.16 18.07
CA ALA A 228 14.65 -6.05 17.20
C ALA A 228 14.08 -4.86 18.00
N LEU A 229 13.16 -5.09 18.94
CA LEU A 229 12.60 -4.03 19.78
C LEU A 229 13.66 -3.37 20.68
N GLY A 230 14.52 -4.18 21.31
CA GLY A 230 15.63 -3.67 22.14
C GLY A 230 16.59 -2.76 21.37
N ARG A 231 16.69 -2.93 20.05
CA ARG A 231 17.53 -2.12 19.16
C ARG A 231 16.87 -0.87 18.65
N ILE A 232 15.58 -0.97 18.29
CA ILE A 232 14.77 0.24 18.06
C ILE A 232 14.89 1.10 19.33
N ALA A 233 14.86 0.50 20.52
CA ALA A 233 15.09 1.23 21.78
C ALA A 233 16.50 1.83 21.90
N ALA A 234 17.54 1.14 21.41
CA ALA A 234 18.91 1.66 21.47
C ALA A 234 19.18 2.80 20.46
N HIS A 235 18.66 2.71 19.24
CA HIS A 235 19.03 3.62 18.13
C HIS A 235 17.95 4.66 17.81
N ALA A 236 16.69 4.34 18.08
CA ALA A 236 15.55 5.22 17.88
C ALA A 236 14.54 5.05 19.03
N PRO A 237 14.94 5.33 20.29
CA PRO A 237 14.06 5.17 21.47
C PRO A 237 12.71 5.87 21.30
N GLN A 238 12.69 7.00 20.58
CA GLN A 238 11.50 7.76 20.24
C GLN A 238 10.51 7.02 19.32
N LEU A 239 10.94 5.97 18.60
CA LEU A 239 10.08 5.17 17.74
C LEU A 239 9.53 3.93 18.45
N VAL A 240 10.10 3.52 19.59
CA VAL A 240 9.68 2.31 20.30
C VAL A 240 8.24 2.42 20.76
N GLY A 241 7.89 3.49 21.48
CA GLY A 241 6.54 3.70 21.98
C GLY A 241 5.49 3.66 20.87
N PRO A 242 5.62 4.49 19.82
CA PRO A 242 4.72 4.48 18.66
C PRO A 242 4.65 3.10 17.98
N LEU A 243 5.78 2.51 17.59
CA LEU A 243 5.80 1.23 16.86
C LEU A 243 5.25 0.09 17.70
N THR A 244 5.53 0.07 19.00
CA THR A 244 4.98 -0.94 19.92
C THR A 244 3.47 -0.78 20.04
N ALA A 245 2.97 0.46 20.17
CA ALA A 245 1.53 0.73 20.24
C ALA A 245 0.80 0.31 18.95
N ILE A 246 1.42 0.49 17.79
CA ILE A 246 0.85 0.12 16.48
C ILE A 246 0.89 -1.39 16.27
N ILE A 247 2.07 -2.00 16.40
CA ILE A 247 2.29 -3.40 16.04
C ILE A 247 1.60 -4.33 17.04
N LEU A 248 1.49 -3.93 18.31
CA LEU A 248 0.88 -4.74 19.36
C LEU A 248 -0.55 -4.34 19.73
N ALA A 249 -1.18 -3.43 18.98
CA ALA A 249 -2.61 -3.22 19.15
C ALA A 249 -3.33 -4.54 18.86
N PRO A 250 -3.98 -5.18 19.84
CA PRO A 250 -4.60 -6.50 19.66
C PRO A 250 -5.58 -6.50 18.50
N THR A 251 -6.37 -5.43 18.36
CA THR A 251 -7.29 -5.22 17.25
C THR A 251 -6.58 -5.21 15.90
N ILE A 252 -5.41 -4.56 15.77
CA ILE A 252 -4.65 -4.59 14.51
C ILE A 252 -4.25 -6.02 14.19
N LEU A 253 -3.72 -6.76 15.16
CA LEU A 253 -3.31 -8.15 14.93
C LEU A 253 -4.50 -9.01 14.48
N GLU A 254 -5.66 -8.88 15.12
CA GLU A 254 -6.86 -9.66 14.80
C GLU A 254 -7.48 -9.27 13.46
N MET A 255 -7.57 -7.99 13.14
CA MET A 255 -8.24 -7.50 11.92
C MET A 255 -7.36 -7.49 10.68
N THR A 256 -6.04 -7.37 10.82
CA THR A 256 -5.14 -7.15 9.68
C THR A 256 -5.26 -8.24 8.62
N PRO A 257 -5.24 -9.56 8.92
CA PRO A 257 -5.31 -10.58 7.88
C PRO A 257 -6.56 -10.47 7.03
N GLY A 258 -7.72 -10.27 7.68
CA GLY A 258 -8.99 -10.13 6.99
C GLY A 258 -9.02 -8.84 6.17
N THR A 259 -8.56 -7.74 6.76
CA THR A 259 -8.43 -6.43 6.10
C THR A 259 -7.56 -6.50 4.85
N LEU A 260 -6.37 -7.11 4.93
CA LEU A 260 -5.47 -7.24 3.80
C LEU A 260 -6.00 -8.17 2.72
N LYS A 261 -6.71 -9.25 3.09
CA LYS A 261 -7.40 -10.09 2.10
C LYS A 261 -8.50 -9.35 1.37
N ILE A 262 -9.30 -8.56 2.07
CA ILE A 262 -10.31 -7.69 1.47
C ILE A 262 -9.65 -6.73 0.50
N ILE A 263 -8.60 -6.02 0.92
CA ILE A 263 -7.84 -5.10 0.07
C ILE A 263 -7.29 -5.84 -1.16
N ALA A 264 -6.69 -7.01 -0.99
CA ALA A 264 -6.15 -7.81 -2.08
C ALA A 264 -7.24 -8.18 -3.10
N HIS A 265 -8.39 -8.67 -2.64
CA HIS A 265 -9.52 -8.98 -3.51
C HIS A 265 -10.08 -7.74 -4.21
N VAL A 266 -10.26 -6.62 -3.51
CA VAL A 266 -10.77 -5.36 -4.08
C VAL A 266 -9.80 -4.79 -5.11
N GLU A 267 -8.49 -4.81 -4.86
CA GLU A 267 -7.48 -4.35 -5.81
C GLU A 267 -7.46 -5.24 -7.07
N VAL A 268 -7.56 -6.57 -6.93
CA VAL A 268 -7.69 -7.49 -8.09
C VAL A 268 -8.98 -7.23 -8.85
N ALA A 269 -10.10 -7.00 -8.14
CA ALA A 269 -11.38 -6.67 -8.76
C ALA A 269 -11.27 -5.39 -9.60
N GLY A 270 -10.74 -4.32 -9.01
CA GLY A 270 -10.51 -3.05 -9.70
C GLY A 270 -9.56 -3.17 -10.88
N CYS A 271 -8.54 -4.02 -10.79
CA CYS A 271 -7.62 -4.32 -11.90
C CYS A 271 -8.37 -4.91 -13.10
N PHE A 272 -9.24 -5.90 -12.88
CA PHE A 272 -10.04 -6.50 -13.95
C PHE A 272 -11.16 -5.58 -14.44
N ASP A 273 -11.75 -4.77 -13.58
CA ASP A 273 -12.78 -3.79 -13.95
C ASP A 273 -12.22 -2.76 -14.94
N ARG A 274 -11.02 -2.22 -14.67
CA ARG A 274 -10.30 -1.32 -15.60
C ARG A 274 -9.98 -1.97 -16.96
N LYS A 275 -9.81 -3.30 -16.99
CA LYS A 275 -9.59 -4.08 -18.22
C LYS A 275 -10.88 -4.59 -18.87
N GLY A 276 -12.06 -4.19 -18.35
CA GLY A 276 -13.36 -4.61 -18.87
C GLY A 276 -13.73 -6.08 -18.62
N ASN A 277 -13.01 -6.78 -17.73
CA ASN A 277 -13.30 -8.18 -17.40
C ASN A 277 -14.23 -8.26 -16.18
N VAL A 278 -15.50 -7.93 -16.42
CA VAL A 278 -16.54 -7.83 -15.38
C VAL A 278 -16.69 -9.11 -14.59
N ASN A 279 -16.66 -10.29 -15.22
CA ASN A 279 -16.86 -11.56 -14.51
C ASN A 279 -15.76 -11.83 -13.48
N LYS A 280 -14.48 -11.64 -13.86
CA LYS A 280 -13.37 -11.80 -12.91
C LYS A 280 -13.43 -10.75 -11.79
N ALA A 281 -13.82 -9.52 -12.12
CA ALA A 281 -13.97 -8.46 -11.13
C ALA A 281 -15.05 -8.81 -10.09
N LEU A 282 -16.24 -9.22 -10.54
CA LEU A 282 -17.34 -9.62 -9.67
C LEU A 282 -16.98 -10.80 -8.76
N THR A 283 -16.28 -11.82 -9.27
CA THR A 283 -15.82 -12.94 -8.45
C THR A 283 -14.91 -12.49 -7.30
N GLN A 284 -14.07 -11.48 -7.52
CA GLN A 284 -13.17 -10.99 -6.48
C GLN A 284 -13.91 -10.10 -5.47
N TYR A 285 -14.89 -9.30 -5.91
CA TYR A 285 -15.79 -8.62 -4.99
C TYR A 285 -16.58 -9.59 -4.12
N GLU A 286 -17.04 -10.72 -4.66
CA GLU A 286 -17.70 -11.77 -3.88
C GLU A 286 -16.78 -12.30 -2.76
N TYR A 287 -15.50 -12.58 -3.06
CA TYR A 287 -14.54 -13.05 -2.05
C TYR A 287 -14.21 -11.98 -1.00
N ALA A 288 -14.16 -10.70 -1.39
CA ALA A 288 -14.01 -9.60 -0.44
C ALA A 288 -15.21 -9.54 0.54
N ILE A 289 -16.44 -9.70 0.03
CA ILE A 289 -17.66 -9.70 0.85
C ILE A 289 -17.71 -10.92 1.78
N GLU A 290 -17.34 -12.10 1.28
CA GLU A 290 -17.22 -13.32 2.10
C GLU A 290 -16.24 -13.08 3.25
N THR A 291 -15.07 -12.50 2.97
CA THR A 291 -14.08 -12.17 3.99
C THR A 291 -14.61 -11.16 5.02
N MET A 292 -15.37 -10.14 4.60
CA MET A 292 -16.02 -9.21 5.53
C MET A 292 -17.06 -9.91 6.41
N GLY A 293 -17.84 -10.84 5.85
CA GLY A 293 -18.77 -11.67 6.62
C GLY A 293 -18.07 -12.54 7.66
N ASP A 294 -16.94 -13.15 7.29
CA ASP A 294 -16.10 -13.93 8.21
C ASP A 294 -15.51 -13.06 9.34
N MET A 295 -15.30 -11.77 9.09
CA MET A 295 -14.90 -10.78 10.09
C MET A 295 -16.06 -10.26 10.95
N GLY A 296 -17.28 -10.76 10.72
CA GLY A 296 -18.46 -10.40 11.51
C GLY A 296 -19.17 -9.11 11.08
N VAL A 297 -18.87 -8.58 9.87
CA VAL A 297 -19.58 -7.41 9.35
C VAL A 297 -21.07 -7.74 9.16
N PRO A 298 -22.01 -6.95 9.73
CA PRO A 298 -23.44 -7.21 9.66
C PRO A 298 -23.99 -7.36 8.23
N GLU A 299 -24.94 -8.27 8.03
CA GLU A 299 -25.53 -8.57 6.72
C GLU A 299 -26.21 -7.38 6.04
N ASN A 300 -26.76 -6.43 6.81
CA ASN A 300 -27.30 -5.17 6.27
C ASN A 300 -26.18 -4.23 5.76
N GLU A 301 -25.01 -4.19 6.40
CA GLU A 301 -23.84 -3.45 5.90
C GLU A 301 -23.26 -4.12 4.63
N LEU A 302 -23.23 -5.46 4.59
CA LEU A 302 -22.79 -6.22 3.41
C LEU A 302 -23.76 -6.12 2.22
N ALA A 303 -25.03 -5.80 2.47
CA ALA A 303 -26.08 -5.90 1.47
C ALA A 303 -25.88 -4.93 0.30
N ILE A 304 -25.29 -3.74 0.50
CA ILE A 304 -25.04 -2.81 -0.62
C ILE A 304 -24.07 -3.41 -1.64
N PHE A 305 -23.06 -4.15 -1.17
CA PHE A 305 -22.10 -4.82 -2.04
C PHE A 305 -22.74 -5.99 -2.79
N LYS A 306 -23.61 -6.75 -2.11
CA LYS A 306 -24.40 -7.82 -2.75
C LYS A 306 -25.36 -7.26 -3.80
N ALA A 307 -25.98 -6.10 -3.54
CA ALA A 307 -26.81 -5.39 -4.50
C ALA A 307 -26.02 -5.00 -5.77
N PHE A 308 -24.82 -4.45 -5.61
CA PHE A 308 -23.92 -4.13 -6.72
C PHE A 308 -23.65 -5.35 -7.60
N ILE A 309 -23.29 -6.49 -7.00
CA ILE A 309 -23.02 -7.72 -7.75
C ILE A 309 -24.25 -8.19 -8.50
N SER A 310 -25.41 -8.26 -7.85
CA SER A 310 -26.67 -8.68 -8.48
C SER A 310 -27.07 -7.73 -9.62
N TYR A 311 -26.93 -6.41 -9.43
CA TYR A 311 -27.19 -5.42 -10.47
C TYR A 311 -26.29 -5.61 -11.69
N LYS A 312 -24.97 -5.78 -11.50
CA LYS A 312 -24.02 -6.03 -12.60
C LYS A 312 -24.29 -7.36 -13.31
N LYS A 313 -24.85 -8.36 -12.62
CA LYS A 313 -25.33 -9.62 -13.20
C LYS A 313 -26.72 -9.52 -13.86
N LYS A 314 -27.37 -8.35 -13.79
CA LYS A 314 -28.76 -8.11 -14.24
C LYS A 314 -29.81 -8.95 -13.49
N ASP A 315 -29.51 -9.35 -12.26
CA ASP A 315 -30.45 -9.95 -11.33
C ASP A 315 -31.10 -8.84 -10.49
N PHE A 316 -32.08 -8.17 -11.10
CA PHE A 316 -32.73 -7.01 -10.51
C PHE A 316 -33.60 -7.35 -9.29
N ASP A 317 -34.12 -8.58 -9.20
CA ASP A 317 -34.91 -9.01 -8.07
C ASP A 317 -34.05 -9.17 -6.80
N GLU A 318 -32.90 -9.85 -6.91
CA GLU A 318 -31.95 -9.92 -5.78
C GLU A 318 -31.31 -8.56 -5.49
N ALA A 319 -30.98 -7.76 -6.51
CA ALA A 319 -30.48 -6.40 -6.30
C ALA A 319 -31.46 -5.55 -5.48
N ARG A 320 -32.76 -5.57 -5.82
CA ARG A 320 -33.84 -4.89 -5.08
C ARG A 320 -33.92 -5.35 -3.63
N LYS A 321 -33.86 -6.65 -3.39
CA LYS A 321 -33.90 -7.23 -2.03
C LYS A 321 -32.69 -6.79 -1.21
N HIS A 322 -31.51 -6.79 -1.81
CA HIS A 322 -30.28 -6.36 -1.15
C HIS A 322 -30.28 -4.87 -0.85
N LEU A 323 -30.73 -4.00 -1.77
CA LEU A 323 -30.87 -2.56 -1.52
C LEU A 323 -31.83 -2.27 -0.35
N LYS A 324 -32.98 -2.95 -0.29
CA LYS A 324 -33.92 -2.85 0.83
C LYS A 324 -33.32 -3.34 2.15
N ASN A 325 -32.42 -4.31 2.12
CA ASN A 325 -31.70 -4.75 3.32
C ASN A 325 -30.61 -3.76 3.73
N ALA A 326 -29.90 -3.18 2.75
CA ALA A 326 -28.87 -2.16 2.98
C ALA A 326 -29.44 -0.90 3.66
N ALA A 327 -30.65 -0.49 3.27
CA ALA A 327 -31.37 0.62 3.91
C ALA A 327 -31.68 0.40 5.42
N LYS A 328 -31.48 -0.82 5.95
CA LYS A 328 -31.60 -1.12 7.38
C LYS A 328 -30.28 -0.98 8.14
N SER A 329 -29.19 -0.58 7.48
CA SER A 329 -27.91 -0.32 8.14
C SER A 329 -28.03 0.84 9.12
N GLU A 330 -27.41 0.69 10.30
CA GLU A 330 -27.35 1.74 11.31
C GLU A 330 -26.35 2.84 10.92
N LEU A 331 -25.39 2.52 10.04
CA LEU A 331 -24.38 3.47 9.54
C LEU A 331 -24.92 4.48 8.54
N LEU A 332 -26.11 4.24 7.97
CA LEU A 332 -26.69 5.12 6.95
C LEU A 332 -27.59 6.20 7.57
N ASP A 333 -27.42 7.43 7.09
CA ASP A 333 -28.32 8.53 7.40
C ASP A 333 -29.72 8.34 6.76
N LYS A 334 -30.68 9.17 7.16
CA LYS A 334 -32.07 9.06 6.70
C LYS A 334 -32.21 9.24 5.18
N ARG A 335 -31.45 10.15 4.57
CA ARG A 335 -31.49 10.41 3.13
C ARG A 335 -30.93 9.21 2.38
N SER A 336 -29.74 8.74 2.74
CA SER A 336 -29.13 7.55 2.15
C SER A 336 -30.05 6.33 2.22
N LYS A 337 -30.78 6.14 3.33
CA LYS A 337 -31.80 5.10 3.46
C LYS A 337 -32.96 5.26 2.48
N GLN A 338 -33.44 6.49 2.27
CA GLN A 338 -34.51 6.78 1.32
C GLN A 338 -34.05 6.55 -0.13
N ASP A 339 -32.86 7.04 -0.48
CA ASP A 339 -32.28 6.90 -1.81
C ASP A 339 -32.09 5.42 -2.18
N LEU A 340 -31.65 4.56 -1.25
CA LEU A 340 -31.56 3.11 -1.48
C LEU A 340 -32.92 2.44 -1.68
N ILE A 341 -33.98 2.90 -1.01
CA ILE A 341 -35.33 2.37 -1.21
C ILE A 341 -35.88 2.80 -2.57
N GLU A 342 -35.70 4.07 -2.94
CA GLU A 342 -36.09 4.59 -4.25
C GLU A 342 -35.35 3.88 -5.39
N LEU A 343 -34.03 3.68 -5.24
CA LEU A 343 -33.22 2.94 -6.19
C LEU A 343 -33.71 1.48 -6.30
N ALA A 344 -34.11 0.84 -5.20
CA ALA A 344 -34.65 -0.52 -5.23
C ALA A 344 -35.98 -0.61 -5.99
N GLU A 345 -36.83 0.41 -5.88
CA GLU A 345 -38.12 0.48 -6.57
C GLU A 345 -37.94 0.70 -8.08
N ASN A 346 -36.89 1.42 -8.48
CA ASN A 346 -36.64 1.80 -9.87
C ASN A 346 -35.44 1.07 -10.52
N ILE A 347 -34.94 -0.02 -9.93
CA ILE A 347 -33.65 -0.64 -10.29
C ILE A 347 -33.54 -1.13 -11.75
N GLU A 348 -34.67 -1.36 -12.44
CA GLU A 348 -34.72 -1.77 -13.86
C GLU A 348 -34.55 -0.59 -14.83
N SER A 349 -34.82 0.63 -14.36
CA SER A 349 -34.62 1.88 -15.11
C SER A 349 -34.20 2.99 -14.13
N PRO A 350 -33.03 2.83 -13.47
CA PRO A 350 -32.61 3.70 -12.39
C PRO A 350 -32.14 5.06 -12.93
N ASP A 351 -32.14 6.07 -12.06
CA ASP A 351 -31.41 7.30 -12.32
C ASP A 351 -29.90 6.99 -12.37
N ASP A 352 -29.22 7.37 -13.45
CA ASP A 352 -27.79 7.15 -13.64
C ASP A 352 -26.96 7.71 -12.47
N SER A 353 -27.38 8.84 -11.90
CA SER A 353 -26.71 9.43 -10.74
C SER A 353 -26.80 8.56 -9.48
N MET A 354 -27.90 7.82 -9.29
CA MET A 354 -28.03 6.87 -8.18
C MET A 354 -27.19 5.62 -8.39
N ILE A 355 -27.03 5.18 -9.64
CA ILE A 355 -26.12 4.08 -9.96
C ILE A 355 -24.67 4.50 -9.70
N ASP A 356 -24.28 5.69 -10.12
CA ASP A 356 -22.93 6.19 -9.87
C ASP A 356 -22.65 6.37 -8.38
N GLU A 357 -23.62 6.89 -7.62
CA GLU A 357 -23.48 7.12 -6.18
C GLU A 357 -23.46 5.83 -5.36
N TYR A 358 -24.29 4.82 -5.67
CA TYR A 358 -24.46 3.64 -4.81
C TYR A 358 -23.95 2.33 -5.40
N LEU A 359 -23.96 2.18 -6.73
CA LEU A 359 -23.66 0.93 -7.45
C LEU A 359 -22.52 1.09 -8.47
N SER A 360 -21.61 2.03 -8.25
CA SER A 360 -20.34 2.13 -9.00
C SER A 360 -19.22 1.35 -8.32
N SER A 361 -18.28 0.82 -9.11
CA SER A 361 -17.10 0.12 -8.58
C SER A 361 -16.21 1.05 -7.74
N THR A 362 -16.15 2.34 -8.10
CA THR A 362 -15.40 3.35 -7.35
C THR A 362 -16.02 3.57 -5.97
N ARG A 363 -17.34 3.80 -5.88
CA ARG A 363 -18.00 3.94 -4.57
C ARG A 363 -17.83 2.66 -3.76
N LEU A 364 -17.97 1.50 -4.39
CA LEU A 364 -17.79 0.21 -3.72
C LEU A 364 -16.43 0.13 -3.02
N THR A 365 -15.34 0.42 -3.73
CA THR A 365 -13.98 0.44 -3.18
C THR A 365 -13.84 1.45 -2.03
N ILE A 366 -14.45 2.63 -2.15
CA ILE A 366 -14.44 3.63 -1.08
C ILE A 366 -15.20 3.11 0.15
N ALA A 367 -16.39 2.52 -0.04
CA ALA A 367 -17.22 1.99 1.04
C ALA A 367 -16.54 0.83 1.79
N PHE A 368 -15.80 -0.04 1.08
CA PHE A 368 -14.94 -1.05 1.73
C PHE A 368 -13.94 -0.39 2.68
N GLY A 369 -13.26 0.66 2.20
CA GLY A 369 -12.31 1.43 3.01
C GLY A 369 -12.97 2.12 4.21
N GLU A 370 -14.15 2.73 4.01
CA GLU A 370 -14.94 3.38 5.07
C GLU A 370 -15.33 2.38 6.17
N ILE A 371 -15.84 1.20 5.83
CA ILE A 371 -16.21 0.16 6.81
C ILE A 371 -15.00 -0.34 7.58
N ILE A 372 -13.91 -0.66 6.89
CA ILE A 372 -12.65 -1.10 7.55
C ILE A 372 -12.16 -0.02 8.51
N ASN A 373 -12.10 1.23 8.05
CA ASN A 373 -11.63 2.35 8.85
C ASN A 373 -12.54 2.62 10.05
N GLN A 374 -13.86 2.55 9.87
CA GLN A 374 -14.82 2.71 10.97
C GLN A 374 -14.62 1.64 12.04
N ARG A 375 -14.38 0.38 11.65
CA ARG A 375 -14.10 -0.69 12.61
C ARG A 375 -12.78 -0.49 13.35
N LEU A 376 -11.74 0.00 12.68
CA LEU A 376 -10.50 0.39 13.36
C LEU A 376 -10.74 1.54 14.36
N ILE A 377 -11.61 2.50 14.03
CA ILE A 377 -12.02 3.57 14.96
C ILE A 377 -12.80 3.00 16.15
N ASP A 378 -13.82 2.18 15.92
CA ASP A 378 -14.68 1.60 16.96
C ASP A 378 -13.88 0.82 18.00
N GLU A 379 -12.78 0.21 17.58
CA GLU A 379 -11.86 -0.57 18.39
C GLU A 379 -10.75 0.27 19.07
N GLY A 380 -10.80 1.60 18.95
CA GLY A 380 -9.87 2.53 19.59
C GLY A 380 -8.45 2.47 19.03
N VAL A 381 -8.25 1.94 17.82
CA VAL A 381 -6.94 1.76 17.19
C VAL A 381 -6.18 3.09 17.10
N TYR A 382 -6.89 4.20 16.89
CA TYR A 382 -6.31 5.52 16.69
C TYR A 382 -6.11 6.36 17.95
N ASP A 383 -6.66 5.94 19.08
CA ASP A 383 -6.71 6.76 20.30
C ASP A 383 -5.33 7.00 20.91
N ASN A 384 -4.41 6.05 20.73
CA ASN A 384 -3.09 6.09 21.35
C ASN A 384 -2.04 6.86 20.54
N ILE A 385 -2.34 7.33 19.32
CA ILE A 385 -1.30 7.73 18.35
C ILE A 385 -1.38 9.19 17.93
N LYS A 386 -2.58 9.79 17.93
CA LYS A 386 -2.80 11.16 17.46
C LYS A 386 -1.98 12.22 18.20
N ASP A 387 -1.55 11.94 19.43
CA ASP A 387 -0.83 12.90 20.28
C ASP A 387 0.69 12.66 20.36
N MET A 388 1.24 11.77 19.53
CA MET A 388 2.68 11.48 19.56
C MET A 388 3.46 12.52 18.74
N ALA A 389 3.94 13.59 19.40
CA ALA A 389 4.78 14.64 18.78
C ALA A 389 6.01 14.08 18.01
N GLN A 390 6.52 12.93 18.44
CA GLN A 390 7.63 12.22 17.79
C GLN A 390 7.26 11.71 16.38
N LEU A 391 6.00 11.33 16.17
CA LEU A 391 5.52 10.83 14.89
C LEU A 391 5.46 11.95 13.84
N LYS A 392 4.99 13.14 14.25
CA LYS A 392 4.98 14.34 13.40
C LYS A 392 6.39 14.71 12.93
N ARG A 393 7.40 14.62 13.81
CA ARG A 393 8.80 14.92 13.43
C ARG A 393 9.35 13.89 12.45
N VAL A 394 8.99 12.61 12.60
CA VAL A 394 9.38 11.55 11.67
C VAL A 394 8.73 11.79 10.31
N GLU A 395 7.45 12.16 10.29
CA GLU A 395 6.75 12.57 9.07
C GLU A 395 7.43 13.75 8.37
N GLU A 396 7.82 14.81 9.10
CA GLU A 396 8.55 15.96 8.54
C GLU A 396 9.87 15.54 7.88
N VAL A 397 10.66 14.72 8.58
CA VAL A 397 11.96 14.23 8.07
C VAL A 397 11.79 13.35 6.85
N LEU A 398 10.84 12.40 6.88
CA LEU A 398 10.57 11.52 5.74
C LEU A 398 10.00 12.30 4.55
N GLY A 399 9.09 13.24 4.81
CA GLY A 399 8.56 14.14 3.79
C GLY A 399 9.66 14.95 3.12
N ALA A 400 10.59 15.51 3.89
CA ALA A 400 11.72 16.26 3.36
C ALA A 400 12.71 15.39 2.56
N LEU A 401 12.99 14.16 3.03
CA LEU A 401 13.83 13.21 2.29
C LEU A 401 13.21 12.86 0.93
N MET A 402 11.89 12.64 0.89
CA MET A 402 11.18 12.25 -0.33
C MET A 402 10.79 13.40 -1.24
N ALA A 403 10.79 14.65 -0.75
CA ALA A 403 10.60 15.82 -1.60
C ALA A 403 11.70 15.97 -2.66
N VAL A 404 12.86 15.34 -2.44
CA VAL A 404 14.00 15.31 -3.36
C VAL A 404 13.77 14.36 -4.56
N ASP A 405 12.73 13.52 -4.50
CA ASP A 405 12.31 12.57 -5.54
C ASP A 405 11.62 13.26 -6.74
N ALA A 406 11.02 14.43 -6.53
CA ALA A 406 10.36 15.15 -7.61
C ALA A 406 11.37 15.98 -8.41
N ASP A 407 11.06 16.23 -9.68
CA ASP A 407 11.59 17.30 -10.54
C ASP A 407 11.57 18.72 -9.92
N ASN A 408 11.22 18.82 -8.62
CA ASN A 408 11.08 19.99 -7.77
C ASN A 408 12.36 20.42 -7.04
N VAL A 409 13.54 19.81 -7.20
CA VAL A 409 14.76 20.41 -6.60
C VAL A 409 14.99 21.83 -7.17
N LEU A 410 14.60 22.05 -8.43
CA LEU A 410 14.57 23.37 -9.06
C LEU A 410 13.47 24.28 -8.50
N ASP A 411 12.31 23.73 -8.11
CA ASP A 411 11.19 24.50 -7.54
C ASP A 411 11.33 24.77 -6.03
N MET A 412 11.98 23.87 -5.27
CA MET A 412 12.47 24.14 -3.92
C MET A 412 13.54 25.23 -3.96
N GLY A 413 14.44 25.19 -4.95
CA GLY A 413 15.41 26.25 -5.21
C GLY A 413 14.74 27.59 -5.53
N LYS A 414 13.73 27.61 -6.41
CA LYS A 414 12.93 28.82 -6.70
C LYS A 414 12.15 29.32 -5.49
N GLY A 415 11.46 28.45 -4.76
CA GLY A 415 10.71 28.82 -3.57
C GLY A 415 11.59 29.32 -2.41
N LEU A 416 12.87 28.89 -2.36
CA LEU A 416 13.88 29.44 -1.46
C LEU A 416 14.38 30.81 -1.95
N LEU A 417 14.63 30.98 -3.24
CA LEU A 417 15.05 32.27 -3.82
C LEU A 417 13.93 33.33 -3.73
N ASP A 418 12.67 32.94 -3.86
CA ASP A 418 11.50 33.82 -3.74
C ASP A 418 11.19 34.20 -2.27
N LYS A 419 11.77 33.51 -1.29
CA LYS A 419 11.69 33.86 0.14
C LYS A 419 12.90 34.66 0.64
N ILE A 420 13.98 34.69 -0.14
CA ILE A 420 15.23 35.40 0.16
C ILE A 420 15.28 36.78 -0.54
N ASN A 421 14.56 36.93 -1.65
CA ASN A 421 14.23 38.22 -2.27
C ASN A 421 12.90 38.76 -1.73
#